data_AF-K9R9S9-F1
#
_entry.id   AF-K9R9S9-F1
#
_cell.length_a   1.000
_cell.length_b   1.000
_cell.length_c   1.000
_cell.angle_alpha   90.00
_cell.angle_beta   90.00
_cell.angle_gamma   90.00
#
_symmetry.space_group_name_H-M   'P 1'
#
loop_
_entity.id
_entity.type
_entity.pdbx_description
1 polymer ?
#
loop_
_entity_poly.entity_id
_entity_poly.type
_entity_poly.pdbx_seq_one_letter_code
_entity_poly.pdbx_strand_id
1 'polypeptide(L)'
;MLKTTFTSPLVAIAGRVVEEKTGKVVAGAMVKIIEMPDFFQTKLSLKALQYGEKWEKMPERIDRKITAIDGYFYFVNLPPGDYVLETFLPTNVSRYDKVESKVKVANPIDNKIPTTMMDDIVLSFKKTQK
;
A
#
# COMPACT_ATOMS: atom_id res chain seq x y z
N MET A 1 -14.89 -32.16 -11.61
CA MET A 1 -15.11 -31.62 -10.26
C MET A 1 -14.10 -30.51 -10.00
N LEU A 2 -14.52 -29.25 -9.96
CA LEU A 2 -13.63 -28.13 -9.59
C LEU A 2 -13.58 -28.07 -8.06
N LYS A 3 -12.43 -28.39 -7.46
CA LYS A 3 -12.18 -28.13 -6.03
C LYS A 3 -12.02 -26.62 -5.87
N THR A 4 -13.06 -25.94 -5.40
CA THR A 4 -12.97 -24.53 -5.03
C THR A 4 -12.30 -24.42 -3.66
N THR A 5 -10.97 -24.33 -3.65
CA THR A 5 -10.24 -23.95 -2.43
C THR A 5 -10.40 -22.45 -2.24
N PHE A 6 -11.27 -22.04 -1.31
CA PHE A 6 -11.36 -20.65 -0.86
C PHE A 6 -10.14 -20.35 0.01
N THR A 7 -9.09 -19.78 -0.58
CA THR A 7 -7.94 -19.30 0.19
C THR A 7 -8.26 -17.92 0.74
N SER A 8 -8.32 -17.78 2.06
CA SER A 8 -8.45 -16.48 2.72
C SER A 8 -7.31 -15.55 2.31
N PRO A 9 -7.58 -14.26 2.01
CA PRO A 9 -6.52 -13.33 1.66
C PRO A 9 -5.56 -13.15 2.82
N LEU A 10 -4.27 -13.42 2.58
CA LEU A 10 -3.22 -13.28 3.59
C LEU A 10 -2.67 -11.86 3.57
N VAL A 11 -2.62 -11.21 4.72
CA VAL A 11 -2.01 -9.89 4.87
C VAL A 11 -0.50 -10.02 4.69
N ALA A 12 0.04 -9.40 3.64
CA ALA A 12 1.45 -9.45 3.30
C ALA A 12 2.21 -8.23 3.83
N ILE A 13 1.60 -7.04 3.77
CA ILE A 13 2.13 -5.81 4.34
C ILE A 13 1.02 -5.14 5.13
N ALA A 14 1.31 -4.68 6.34
CA ALA A 14 0.43 -3.81 7.09
C ALA A 14 1.24 -2.69 7.74
N GLY A 15 0.63 -1.52 7.87
CA GLY A 15 1.25 -0.35 8.46
C GLY A 15 0.23 0.67 8.92
N ARG A 16 0.73 1.70 9.59
CA ARG A 16 -0.06 2.83 10.07
C ARG A 16 0.58 4.13 9.61
N VAL A 17 -0.24 5.11 9.28
CA VAL A 17 0.21 6.44 8.89
C VAL A 17 -0.08 7.42 10.01
N VAL A 18 0.93 8.18 10.41
CA VAL A 18 0.85 9.16 11.50
C VAL A 18 1.42 10.51 11.08
N GLU A 19 1.00 11.56 11.75
CA GLU A 19 1.55 12.90 11.59
C GLU A 19 2.81 13.10 12.44
N GLU A 20 3.86 13.68 11.85
CA GLU A 20 5.15 13.94 12.53
C GLU A 20 5.03 14.72 13.84
N LYS A 21 4.25 15.81 13.86
CA LYS A 21 4.24 16.75 14.99
C LYS A 21 3.40 16.28 16.16
N THR A 22 2.26 15.64 15.88
CA THR A 22 1.29 15.27 16.92
C THR A 22 1.25 13.78 17.20
N GLY A 23 1.88 12.95 16.35
CA GLY A 23 1.75 11.49 16.40
C GLY A 23 0.33 10.99 16.13
N LYS A 24 -0.60 11.87 15.71
CA LYS A 24 -1.98 11.48 15.43
C LYS A 24 -2.04 10.67 14.15
N VAL A 25 -2.94 9.69 14.15
CA VAL A 25 -3.20 8.87 12.98
C VAL A 25 -3.77 9.73 11.85
N VAL A 26 -3.35 9.42 10.62
CA VAL A 26 -3.82 10.11 9.41
C VAL A 26 -4.75 9.19 8.65
N ALA A 27 -6.05 9.45 8.78
CA ALA A 27 -7.09 8.80 7.99
C ALA A 27 -7.15 9.39 6.57
N GLY A 28 -7.51 8.57 5.58
CA GLY A 28 -7.67 9.01 4.20
C GLY A 28 -6.36 9.24 3.44
N ALA A 29 -5.21 8.88 4.00
CA ALA A 29 -3.92 8.92 3.31
C ALA A 29 -3.88 7.83 2.22
N MET A 30 -3.40 8.19 1.05
CA MET A 30 -3.17 7.26 -0.05
C MET A 30 -1.80 6.61 0.13
N VAL A 31 -1.77 5.29 0.12
CA VAL A 31 -0.56 4.46 0.12
C VAL A 31 -0.52 3.69 -1.20
N LYS A 32 0.52 3.93 -2.00
CA LYS A 32 0.68 3.35 -3.33
C LYS A 32 2.00 2.59 -3.42
N ILE A 33 1.98 1.39 -3.96
CA ILE A 33 3.19 0.66 -4.35
C ILE A 33 3.73 1.29 -5.64
N ILE A 34 4.97 1.80 -5.61
CA ILE A 34 5.64 2.44 -6.75
C ILE A 34 6.78 1.60 -7.32
N GLU A 35 7.42 0.76 -6.51
CA GLU A 35 8.38 -0.26 -6.94
C GLU A 35 7.98 -1.62 -6.39
N MET A 36 8.18 -2.67 -7.17
CA MET A 36 7.69 -4.03 -6.88
C MET A 36 8.41 -5.08 -7.74
N PRO A 37 8.31 -6.37 -7.38
CA PRO A 37 8.82 -7.46 -8.22
C PRO A 37 8.08 -7.57 -9.58
N ASP A 38 8.79 -7.97 -10.63
CA ASP A 38 8.28 -8.10 -12.01
C ASP A 38 7.00 -8.91 -12.12
N PHE A 39 6.88 -9.98 -11.33
CA PHE A 39 5.68 -10.81 -11.32
C PHE A 39 4.44 -10.02 -10.85
N PHE A 40 4.60 -9.17 -9.83
CA PHE A 40 3.52 -8.32 -9.36
C PHE A 40 3.21 -7.20 -10.36
N GLN A 41 4.23 -6.60 -10.97
CA GLN A 41 4.06 -5.59 -12.01
C GLN A 41 3.28 -6.15 -13.22
N THR A 42 3.62 -7.36 -13.66
CA THR A 42 2.89 -8.06 -14.74
C THR A 42 1.41 -8.26 -14.37
N LYS A 43 1.14 -8.65 -13.12
CA LYS A 43 -0.23 -8.81 -12.61
C LYS A 43 -0.98 -7.47 -12.60
N LEU A 44 -0.34 -6.36 -12.25
CA LEU A 44 -0.94 -5.02 -12.34
C LEU A 44 -1.30 -4.66 -13.77
N SER A 45 -0.40 -4.90 -14.72
CA SER A 45 -0.64 -4.63 -16.14
C SER A 45 -1.83 -5.42 -16.67
N LEU A 46 -1.95 -6.71 -16.31
CA LEU A 46 -3.11 -7.53 -16.67
C LEU A 46 -4.41 -6.99 -16.07
N LYS A 47 -4.37 -6.50 -14.82
CA LYS A 47 -5.54 -5.86 -14.20
C LYS A 47 -5.89 -4.52 -14.86
N ALA A 48 -4.90 -3.72 -15.20
CA ALA A 48 -5.12 -2.49 -15.95
C ALA A 48 -5.81 -2.74 -17.29
N LEU A 49 -5.36 -3.76 -18.04
CA LEU A 49 -6.02 -4.19 -19.29
C LEU A 49 -7.46 -4.66 -19.05
N GLN A 50 -7.71 -5.41 -17.97
CA GLN A 50 -9.05 -5.89 -17.61
C GLN A 50 -10.03 -4.76 -17.31
N TYR A 51 -9.58 -3.70 -16.61
CA TYR A 51 -10.43 -2.58 -16.20
C TYR A 51 -10.44 -1.41 -17.18
N GLY A 52 -9.48 -1.35 -18.12
CA GLY A 52 -9.34 -0.28 -19.10
C GLY A 52 -9.20 1.09 -18.44
N GLU A 53 -9.86 2.11 -19.00
CA GLU A 53 -9.83 3.49 -18.50
C GLU A 53 -10.31 3.65 -17.04
N LYS A 54 -11.10 2.69 -16.53
CA LYS A 54 -11.55 2.72 -15.14
C LYS A 54 -10.39 2.50 -14.17
N TRP A 55 -9.33 1.78 -14.59
CA TRP A 55 -8.18 1.44 -13.75
C TRP A 55 -7.52 2.66 -13.11
N GLU A 56 -7.38 3.77 -13.85
CA GLU A 56 -6.75 4.99 -13.36
C GLU A 56 -7.64 5.79 -12.40
N LYS A 57 -8.96 5.63 -12.53
CA LYS A 57 -9.96 6.32 -11.70
C LYS A 57 -10.27 5.57 -10.40
N MET A 58 -9.76 4.35 -10.24
CA MET A 58 -9.99 3.55 -9.04
C MET A 58 -9.15 4.06 -7.86
N PRO A 59 -9.79 4.49 -6.75
CA PRO A 59 -9.07 4.96 -5.57
C PRO A 59 -8.36 3.80 -4.84
N GLU A 60 -8.98 2.62 -4.84
CA GLU A 60 -8.43 1.40 -4.26
C GLU A 60 -8.17 0.34 -5.31
N ARG A 61 -6.98 -0.24 -5.25
CA ARG A 61 -6.48 -1.28 -6.14
C ARG A 61 -5.61 -2.25 -5.35
N ILE A 62 -5.09 -3.28 -6.02
CA ILE A 62 -4.15 -4.20 -5.38
C ILE A 62 -2.79 -3.55 -5.09
N ASP A 63 -2.45 -2.44 -5.76
CA ASP A 63 -1.25 -1.62 -5.56
C ASP A 63 -1.52 -0.29 -4.83
N ARG A 64 -2.77 0.05 -4.52
CA ARG A 64 -3.11 1.34 -3.92
C ARG A 64 -4.21 1.19 -2.88
N LYS A 65 -3.99 1.73 -1.69
CA LYS A 65 -4.95 1.75 -0.58
C LYS A 65 -5.14 3.15 -0.01
N ILE A 66 -6.29 3.34 0.62
CA ILE A 66 -6.59 4.52 1.43
C ILE A 66 -6.58 4.06 2.89
N THR A 67 -5.91 4.81 3.77
CA THR A 67 -5.90 4.49 5.20
C THR A 67 -7.29 4.63 5.80
N ALA A 68 -7.63 3.70 6.68
CA ALA A 68 -8.89 3.71 7.42
C ALA A 68 -8.92 4.84 8.46
N ILE A 69 -10.04 4.97 9.18
CA ILE A 69 -10.24 6.03 10.18
C ILE A 69 -9.24 5.98 11.35
N ASP A 70 -8.67 4.81 11.60
CA ASP A 70 -7.62 4.53 12.58
C ASP A 70 -6.19 4.72 12.01
N GLY A 71 -6.08 5.15 10.74
CA GLY A 71 -4.81 5.38 10.04
C GLY A 71 -4.12 4.13 9.54
N TYR A 72 -4.72 2.94 9.70
CA TYR A 72 -4.13 1.69 9.24
C TYR A 72 -4.41 1.42 7.75
N PHE A 73 -3.49 0.70 7.12
CA PHE A 73 -3.65 0.13 5.79
C PHE A 73 -3.03 -1.26 5.74
N TYR A 74 -3.43 -2.05 4.75
CA TYR A 74 -2.81 -3.35 4.49
C TYR A 74 -2.92 -3.76 3.01
N PHE A 75 -1.90 -4.48 2.56
CA PHE A 75 -1.87 -5.17 1.27
C PHE A 75 -1.91 -6.67 1.50
N VAL A 76 -2.65 -7.37 0.64
CA VAL A 76 -2.85 -8.82 0.74
C VAL A 76 -2.27 -9.53 -0.46
N ASN A 77 -1.84 -10.78 -0.25
CA ASN A 77 -1.41 -11.70 -1.31
C ASN A 77 -0.34 -11.11 -2.24
N LEU A 78 0.60 -10.35 -1.68
CA LEU A 78 1.76 -9.84 -2.41
C LEU A 78 2.83 -10.93 -2.50
N PRO A 79 3.44 -11.15 -3.68
CA PRO A 79 4.56 -12.09 -3.78
C PRO A 79 5.75 -11.61 -2.92
N PRO A 80 6.62 -12.53 -2.48
CA PRO A 80 7.87 -12.17 -1.82
C PRO A 80 8.73 -11.26 -2.69
N GLY A 81 9.45 -10.35 -2.06
CA GLY A 81 10.35 -9.41 -2.73
C GLY A 81 10.38 -8.04 -2.07
N ASP A 82 11.11 -7.13 -2.70
CA ASP A 82 11.28 -5.77 -2.23
C ASP A 82 10.24 -4.84 -2.87
N TYR A 83 9.68 -3.96 -2.06
CA TYR A 83 8.64 -3.01 -2.44
C TYR A 83 8.98 -1.62 -1.93
N VAL A 84 8.53 -0.61 -2.67
CA VAL A 84 8.55 0.79 -2.24
C VAL A 84 7.13 1.32 -2.24
N LEU A 85 6.73 1.88 -1.10
CA LEU A 85 5.43 2.52 -0.90
C LEU A 85 5.59 4.04 -0.92
N GLU A 86 4.85 4.73 -1.77
CA GLU A 86 4.64 6.17 -1.73
C GLU A 86 3.37 6.46 -0.92
N THR A 87 3.50 7.25 0.14
CA THR A 87 2.37 7.68 0.97
C THR A 87 2.18 9.18 0.88
N PHE A 88 0.94 9.62 0.67
CA PHE A 88 0.59 11.03 0.60
C PHE A 88 -0.89 11.25 0.89
N LEU A 89 -1.28 12.47 1.26
CA LEU A 89 -2.69 12.82 1.42
C LEU A 89 -3.25 13.33 0.08
N PRO A 90 -4.30 12.72 -0.50
CA PRO A 90 -4.79 13.02 -1.86
C PRO A 90 -5.56 14.34 -1.98
N THR A 91 -5.53 15.21 -0.96
CA THR A 91 -6.22 16.50 -0.98
C THR A 91 -5.46 17.52 -1.84
N ASN A 92 -6.18 18.32 -2.65
CA ASN A 92 -5.62 19.32 -3.59
C ASN A 92 -4.70 20.38 -2.95
N VAL A 93 -4.69 20.49 -1.63
CA VAL A 93 -3.80 21.34 -0.82
C VAL A 93 -3.21 20.53 0.34
N SER A 94 -2.62 19.36 0.03
CA SER A 94 -1.91 18.58 1.05
C SER A 94 -0.81 19.42 1.68
N ARG A 95 -0.97 19.65 2.99
CA ARG A 95 0.04 20.28 3.84
C ARG A 95 1.23 19.35 4.11
N TYR A 96 1.15 18.09 3.69
CA TYR A 96 2.17 17.07 3.89
C TYR A 96 2.97 16.81 2.63
N ASP A 97 4.25 16.53 2.81
CA ASP A 97 5.12 15.97 1.79
C ASP A 97 4.76 14.51 1.51
N LYS A 98 5.15 14.05 0.33
CA LYS A 98 5.07 12.62 0.00
C LYS A 98 6.23 11.90 0.67
N VAL A 99 5.98 10.69 1.15
CA VAL A 99 6.98 9.88 1.85
C VAL A 99 7.10 8.54 1.15
N GLU A 100 8.34 8.12 0.90
CA GLU A 100 8.64 6.80 0.38
C GLU A 100 9.12 5.89 1.51
N SER A 101 8.63 4.65 1.53
CA SER A 101 8.97 3.66 2.54
C SER A 101 9.30 2.34 1.88
N LYS A 102 10.48 1.80 2.18
CA LYS A 102 10.96 0.52 1.66
C LYS A 102 10.48 -0.60 2.58
N VAL A 103 9.97 -1.68 2.00
CA VAL A 103 9.46 -2.83 2.74
C VAL A 103 9.74 -4.11 1.97
N LYS A 104 10.12 -5.16 2.70
CA LYS A 104 10.38 -6.47 2.12
C LYS A 104 9.32 -7.47 2.55
N VAL A 105 8.68 -8.12 1.59
CA VAL A 105 7.79 -9.25 1.83
C VAL A 105 8.64 -10.52 1.86
N ALA A 106 8.60 -11.23 2.98
CA ALA A 106 9.39 -12.43 3.17
C ALA A 106 8.82 -13.62 2.36
N ASN A 107 9.65 -14.64 2.18
CA ASN A 107 9.25 -15.87 1.52
C ASN A 107 8.17 -16.61 2.33
N PRO A 108 7.29 -17.38 1.67
CA PRO A 108 6.25 -18.12 2.37
C PRO A 108 6.88 -19.20 3.25
N ILE A 109 6.39 -19.32 4.48
CA ILE A 109 6.68 -20.44 5.38
C ILE A 109 5.41 -21.29 5.42
N ASP A 110 5.50 -22.58 5.09
CA ASP A 110 4.34 -23.49 5.07
C ASP A 110 3.16 -22.94 4.23
N ASN A 111 3.46 -22.52 2.99
CA ASN A 111 2.52 -21.91 2.04
C ASN A 111 1.83 -20.62 2.50
N LYS A 112 2.27 -20.01 3.62
CA LYS A 112 1.75 -18.73 4.13
C LYS A 112 2.81 -17.66 4.05
N ILE A 113 2.47 -16.53 3.44
CA ILE A 113 3.32 -15.34 3.48
C ILE A 113 3.18 -14.76 4.89
N PRO A 114 4.26 -14.66 5.70
CA PRO A 114 4.19 -13.99 6.99
C PRO A 114 3.88 -12.51 6.77
N THR A 115 3.08 -11.93 7.66
CA THR A 115 2.75 -10.51 7.59
C THR A 115 3.96 -9.67 7.93
N THR A 116 4.38 -8.81 6.99
CA THR A 116 5.38 -7.77 7.27
C THR A 116 4.67 -6.57 7.89
N MET A 117 4.87 -6.37 9.20
CA MET A 117 4.48 -5.16 9.90
C MET A 117 5.51 -4.07 9.65
N MET A 118 5.09 -2.94 9.11
CA MET A 118 5.92 -1.75 8.95
C MET A 118 5.90 -0.91 10.21
N ASP A 119 6.99 -0.19 10.45
CA ASP A 119 6.97 0.96 11.36
C ASP A 119 5.98 2.02 10.86
N ASP A 120 5.60 2.93 11.75
CA ASP A 120 4.71 4.03 11.42
C ASP A 120 5.29 4.86 10.26
N ILE A 121 4.50 5.04 9.20
CA ILE A 121 4.83 5.96 8.12
C ILE A 121 4.49 7.37 8.62
N VAL A 122 5.52 8.18 8.80
CA VAL A 122 5.39 9.53 9.34
C VAL A 122 5.26 10.53 8.19
N LEU A 123 4.14 11.25 8.14
CA LEU A 123 3.94 12.37 7.21
C LEU A 123 4.42 13.68 7.83
N SER A 124 5.39 14.32 7.17
CA SER A 124 5.93 15.63 7.56
C SER A 124 5.26 16.76 6.79
N PHE A 125 5.17 17.93 7.42
CA PHE A 125 4.61 19.12 6.77
C PHE A 125 5.54 19.64 5.67
N LYS A 126 4.95 20.06 4.54
CA LYS A 126 5.63 20.81 3.49
C LYS A 126 6.34 22.00 4.10
N LYS A 127 7.66 22.05 3.94
CA LYS A 127 8.43 23.27 4.25
C LYS A 127 8.04 24.34 3.23
N THR A 128 7.23 25.31 3.64
CA THR A 128 7.08 26.56 2.89
C THR A 128 8.45 27.22 2.81
N GLN A 129 9.06 27.23 1.62
CA GLN A 129 10.21 28.09 1.35
C GLN A 129 9.77 29.54 1.60
N LYS A 130 10.49 30.21 2.49
CA LYS A 130 10.32 31.63 2.82
C LYS A 130 11.20 32.47 1.89
#